data_AF-A0A349US17-F1
#
_entry.id   AF-A0A349US17-F1
#
_cell.length_a   1.000
_cell.length_b   1.000
_cell.length_c   1.000
_cell.angle_alpha   90.00
_cell.angle_beta   90.00
_cell.angle_gamma   90.00
#
_symmetry.space_group_name_H-M   'P 1'
#
loop_
_entity.id
_entity.type
_entity.pdbx_description
1 polymer ?
#
loop_
_entity_poly.entity_id
_entity_poly.type
_entity_poly.pdbx_seq_one_letter_code
_entity_poly.pdbx_strand_id
1 'polypeptide(L)'
;MAEPVADGIRAMLPREKMTPSARKLRDTYAVTPGAPLFRREFGYYCLERWYEQGLPRDANLAEVFQYDPPGNHGLGELGWCEAAFCPAFEDKVLEDRGEHEVYQDAAGRGVLVFKGRRSG
;
A
#
# COMPACT_ATOMS: atom_id res chain seq x y z
N MET A 1 -32.81 6.16 16.15
CA MET A 1 -31.89 5.03 15.88
C MET A 1 -30.87 4.97 17.01
N ALA A 2 -30.51 3.79 17.49
CA ALA A 2 -29.47 3.66 18.53
C ALA A 2 -28.11 4.06 17.95
N GLU A 3 -27.26 4.71 18.76
CA GLU A 3 -25.88 4.99 18.34
C GLU A 3 -25.12 3.67 18.10
N PRO A 4 -24.30 3.61 17.04
CA PRO A 4 -23.53 2.41 16.74
C PRO A 4 -22.45 2.19 17.81
N VAL A 5 -22.25 0.93 18.20
CA VAL A 5 -21.24 0.56 19.20
C VAL A 5 -19.84 0.85 18.66
N ALA A 6 -19.06 1.63 19.40
CA ALA A 6 -17.69 2.02 19.09
C ALA A 6 -16.67 0.92 19.42
N ASP A 7 -16.73 -0.21 18.71
CA ASP A 7 -15.90 -1.41 18.92
C ASP A 7 -14.76 -1.59 17.89
N GLY A 8 -14.61 -0.65 16.96
CA GLY A 8 -13.65 -0.73 15.86
C GLY A 8 -14.16 -1.49 14.63
N ILE A 9 -15.36 -2.09 14.71
CA ILE A 9 -16.02 -2.81 13.61
C ILE A 9 -17.23 -2.01 13.13
N ARG A 10 -18.12 -1.62 14.06
CA ARG A 10 -19.39 -0.92 13.76
C ARG A 10 -19.26 0.60 13.81
N ALA A 11 -18.37 1.09 14.67
CA ALA A 11 -17.94 2.47 14.74
C ALA A 11 -16.50 2.53 15.26
N MET A 12 -15.84 3.66 15.06
CA MET A 12 -14.45 3.83 15.47
C MET A 12 -14.29 3.71 16.98
N LEU A 13 -13.20 3.09 17.41
CA LEU A 13 -12.83 3.07 18.82
C LEU A 13 -12.65 4.51 19.36
N PRO A 14 -12.96 4.76 20.64
CA PRO A 14 -12.53 5.96 21.33
C PRO A 14 -11.01 6.15 21.20
N ARG A 15 -10.56 7.40 21.09
CA ARG A 15 -9.16 7.75 20.77
C ARG A 15 -8.17 7.18 21.78
N GLU A 16 -8.57 7.08 23.04
CA GLU A 16 -7.80 6.56 24.17
C GLU A 16 -7.59 5.06 24.06
N LYS A 17 -8.51 4.34 23.39
CA LYS A 17 -8.43 2.90 23.14
C LYS A 17 -7.68 2.54 21.86
N MET A 18 -7.33 3.52 21.02
CA MET A 18 -6.53 3.30 19.83
C MET A 18 -5.07 3.02 20.20
N THR A 19 -4.36 2.27 19.36
CA THR A 19 -2.90 2.18 19.45
C THR A 19 -2.26 3.53 19.12
N PRO A 20 -1.04 3.83 19.62
CA PRO A 20 -0.34 5.07 19.27
C PRO A 20 -0.20 5.27 17.75
N SER A 21 0.11 4.20 17.02
CA SER A 21 0.21 4.23 15.56
C SER A 21 -1.12 4.55 14.87
N ALA A 22 -2.23 3.93 15.31
CA ALA A 22 -3.55 4.22 14.75
C ALA A 22 -3.96 5.69 14.95
N ARG A 23 -3.66 6.30 16.11
CA ARG A 23 -3.87 7.74 16.32
C ARG A 23 -3.04 8.58 15.35
N LYS A 24 -1.74 8.28 15.26
CA LYS A 24 -0.81 9.00 14.39
C LYS A 24 -1.20 8.94 12.91
N LEU A 25 -1.60 7.76 12.43
CA LEU A 25 -2.06 7.57 11.05
C LEU A 25 -3.31 8.42 10.78
N ARG A 26 -4.26 8.45 11.72
CA ARG A 26 -5.48 9.25 11.58
C ARG A 26 -5.19 10.74 11.58
N ASP A 27 -4.32 11.21 12.48
CA ASP A 27 -3.94 12.63 12.54
C ASP A 27 -3.24 13.07 11.26
N THR A 28 -2.45 12.17 10.65
CA THR A 28 -1.81 12.38 9.34
C THR A 28 -2.84 12.61 8.25
N TYR A 29 -3.85 11.72 8.11
CA TYR A 29 -4.91 11.88 7.10
C TYR A 29 -5.88 13.04 7.40
N ALA A 30 -6.06 13.39 8.68
CA ALA A 30 -6.83 14.55 9.08
C ALA A 30 -6.06 15.88 8.92
N VAL A 31 -4.79 15.84 8.48
CA VAL A 31 -3.91 17.00 8.33
C VAL A 31 -3.87 17.83 9.62
N THR A 32 -3.73 17.14 10.76
CA THR A 32 -3.79 17.78 12.08
C THR A 32 -2.53 18.63 12.30
N PRO A 33 -2.66 19.93 12.63
CA PRO A 33 -1.50 20.79 12.90
C PRO A 33 -0.61 20.24 14.03
N GLY A 34 0.69 20.16 13.77
CA GLY A 34 1.68 19.66 14.74
C GLY A 34 1.72 18.14 14.91
N ALA A 35 0.90 17.37 14.19
CA ALA A 35 0.98 15.92 14.23
C ALA A 35 2.30 15.43 13.59
N PRO A 36 2.95 14.40 14.17
CA PRO A 36 4.17 13.84 13.61
C PRO A 36 3.87 13.06 12.31
N LEU A 37 4.81 13.08 11.37
CA LEU A 37 4.70 12.32 10.12
C LEU A 37 4.62 10.82 10.39
N PHE A 38 3.60 10.16 9.82
CA PHE A 38 3.54 8.71 9.76
C PHE A 38 4.56 8.16 8.75
N ARG A 39 5.53 7.39 9.24
CA ARG A 39 6.64 6.83 8.46
C ARG A 39 6.30 5.42 8.07
N ARG A 40 6.20 5.17 6.77
CA ARG A 40 6.02 3.85 6.20
C ARG A 40 6.76 3.78 4.88
N GLU A 41 6.95 2.56 4.41
CA GLU A 41 7.46 2.32 3.07
C GLU A 41 6.49 2.83 1.99
N PHE A 42 7.04 3.32 0.88
CA PHE A 42 6.33 3.67 -0.35
C PHE A 42 7.08 3.13 -1.58
N GLY A 43 7.15 1.80 -1.70
CA GLY A 43 7.75 1.09 -2.83
C GLY A 43 9.28 1.15 -2.86
N TYR A 44 9.93 -0.01 -2.89
CA TYR A 44 11.39 -0.14 -2.89
C TYR A 44 12.03 0.10 -4.27
N TYR A 45 11.92 1.31 -4.81
CA TYR A 45 12.55 1.63 -6.09
C TYR A 45 14.05 1.98 -5.99
N CYS A 46 14.63 1.99 -4.78
CA CYS A 46 16.01 2.44 -4.54
C CYS A 46 16.84 1.59 -3.56
N LEU A 47 16.34 0.45 -3.07
CA LEU A 47 17.08 -0.35 -2.07
C LEU A 47 18.46 -0.79 -2.56
N GLU A 48 18.62 -1.11 -3.85
CA GLU A 48 19.92 -1.44 -4.44
C GLU A 48 20.98 -0.35 -4.20
N ARG A 49 20.59 0.93 -4.30
CA ARG A 49 21.48 2.06 -3.99
C ARG A 49 21.83 2.16 -2.52
N TRP A 50 20.90 1.83 -1.62
CA TRP A 50 21.19 1.79 -0.18
C TRP A 50 22.19 0.69 0.15
N TYR A 51 22.08 -0.49 -0.49
CA TYR A 51 23.06 -1.57 -0.31
C TYR A 51 24.45 -1.20 -0.86
N GLU A 52 24.52 -0.55 -2.02
CA GLU A 52 25.79 0.01 -2.55
C GLU A 52 26.44 1.02 -1.59
N GLN A 53 25.63 1.74 -0.81
CA GLN A 53 26.08 2.72 0.19
C GLN A 53 26.35 2.12 1.58
N GLY A 54 26.22 0.80 1.74
CA GLY A 54 26.61 0.08 2.96
C GLY A 54 25.47 -0.35 3.87
N LEU A 55 24.20 -0.28 3.43
CA LEU A 55 23.11 -0.95 4.15
C LEU A 55 23.34 -2.48 4.13
N PRO A 56 23.29 -3.19 5.27
CA PRO A 56 23.33 -4.66 5.27
C PRO A 56 22.10 -5.26 4.59
N ARG A 57 22.28 -6.36 3.84
CA ARG A 57 21.18 -7.06 3.13
C ARG A 57 20.17 -7.72 4.07
N ASP A 58 20.58 -7.97 5.31
CA ASP A 58 19.80 -8.55 6.40
C ASP A 58 19.32 -7.50 7.41
N ALA A 59 19.53 -6.21 7.14
CA ALA A 59 19.12 -5.14 8.04
C ALA A 59 17.60 -5.11 8.25
N ASN A 60 17.17 -4.86 9.49
CA ASN A 60 15.78 -4.57 9.79
C ASN A 60 15.42 -3.17 9.26
N LEU A 61 14.82 -3.12 8.06
CA LEU A 61 14.45 -1.85 7.42
C LEU A 61 13.52 -0.99 8.27
N ALA A 62 12.65 -1.61 9.07
CA ALA A 62 11.74 -0.87 9.95
C ALA A 62 12.49 -0.11 11.04
N GLU A 63 13.58 -0.68 11.57
CA GLU A 63 14.45 -0.01 12.53
C GLU A 63 15.31 1.05 11.85
N VAL A 64 15.97 0.70 10.74
CA VAL A 64 16.86 1.61 10.00
C VAL A 64 16.13 2.88 9.57
N PHE A 65 14.93 2.73 9.00
CA PHE A 65 14.13 3.85 8.51
C PHE A 65 13.10 4.35 9.52
N GLN A 66 13.08 3.78 10.73
CA GLN A 66 12.21 4.18 11.83
C GLN A 66 10.73 4.21 11.41
N TYR A 67 10.26 3.14 10.78
CA TYR A 67 8.87 3.01 10.36
C TYR A 67 7.94 2.91 11.57
N ASP A 68 6.79 3.57 11.47
CA ASP A 68 5.70 3.37 12.42
C ASP A 68 5.07 1.97 12.20
N PRO A 69 4.69 1.26 13.28
CA PRO A 69 3.90 0.03 13.16
C PRO A 69 2.60 0.27 12.37
N PRO A 70 1.94 -0.75 11.82
CA PRO A 70 0.66 -0.57 11.13
C PRO A 70 -0.40 0.09 12.03
N GLY A 71 -1.00 1.18 11.53
CA GLY A 71 -2.12 1.89 12.19
C GLY A 71 -3.49 1.40 11.74
N ASN A 72 -3.52 0.40 10.86
CA ASN A 72 -4.70 -0.23 10.29
C ASN A 72 -4.45 -1.73 10.09
N HIS A 73 -5.53 -2.47 9.84
CA HIS A 73 -5.48 -3.86 9.43
C HIS A 73 -6.16 -3.97 8.06
N GLY A 74 -5.42 -4.40 7.04
CA GLY A 74 -5.99 -4.70 5.74
C GLY A 74 -6.67 -6.06 5.80
N LEU A 75 -7.94 -6.15 5.44
CA LEU A 75 -8.71 -7.40 5.51
C LEU A 75 -8.28 -8.45 4.46
N GLY A 76 -7.29 -8.15 3.61
CA GLY A 76 -6.91 -9.00 2.47
C GLY A 76 -8.10 -9.23 1.54
N GLU A 77 -7.92 -10.01 0.46
CA GLU A 77 -9.00 -10.70 -0.29
C GLU A 77 -10.17 -9.86 -0.85
N LEU A 78 -10.21 -8.55 -0.63
CA LEU A 78 -11.20 -7.60 -1.14
C LEU A 78 -10.87 -7.16 -2.57
N GLY A 79 -9.90 -7.82 -3.20
CA GLY A 79 -9.18 -7.33 -4.36
C GLY A 79 -8.43 -6.06 -4.02
N TRP A 80 -7.29 -5.83 -4.68
CA TRP A 80 -7.02 -4.44 -5.06
C TRP A 80 -8.10 -4.01 -6.09
N CYS A 81 -8.03 -2.85 -6.72
CA CYS A 81 -9.03 -2.50 -7.77
C CYS A 81 -9.08 -3.49 -8.96
N GLU A 82 -8.26 -4.55 -8.91
CA GLU A 82 -8.18 -5.73 -9.74
C GLU A 82 -8.70 -6.98 -9.03
N ALA A 83 -10.00 -7.11 -8.79
CA ALA A 83 -10.57 -8.42 -8.46
C ALA A 83 -10.47 -9.31 -9.72
N ALA A 84 -9.45 -10.18 -9.78
CA ALA A 84 -9.32 -11.15 -10.85
C ALA A 84 -10.49 -12.14 -10.83
N PHE A 85 -10.90 -12.62 -12.01
CA PHE A 85 -11.85 -13.73 -12.09
C PHE A 85 -11.25 -15.01 -11.50
N CYS A 86 -12.08 -16.03 -11.25
CA CYS A 86 -11.64 -17.38 -10.88
C CYS A 86 -12.12 -18.36 -11.97
N PRO A 87 -11.25 -18.81 -12.89
CA PRO A 87 -9.81 -18.55 -12.95
C PRO A 87 -9.48 -17.13 -13.42
N ALA A 88 -8.29 -16.65 -13.05
CA ALA A 88 -7.78 -15.36 -13.49
C ALA A 88 -7.49 -15.37 -15.00
N PHE A 89 -7.49 -14.20 -15.62
CA PHE A 89 -7.00 -14.06 -16.99
C PHE A 89 -5.48 -14.23 -17.06
N GLU A 90 -4.98 -14.66 -18.22
CA GLU A 90 -3.55 -14.69 -18.48
C GLU A 90 -3.00 -13.28 -18.68
N ASP A 91 -1.87 -13.03 -18.05
CA ASP A 91 -1.02 -11.86 -18.24
C ASP A 91 -0.35 -11.88 -19.62
N LYS A 92 -0.80 -11.04 -20.56
CA LYS A 92 -0.25 -11.03 -21.93
C LYS A 92 -0.25 -9.67 -22.62
N VAL A 93 0.68 -9.46 -23.55
CA VAL A 93 0.68 -8.26 -24.40
C VAL A 93 -0.38 -8.41 -25.49
N LEU A 94 -1.28 -7.45 -25.59
CA LEU A 94 -2.33 -7.38 -26.62
C LEU A 94 -1.87 -6.58 -27.84
N GLU A 95 -1.12 -5.49 -27.63
CA GLU A 95 -0.68 -4.58 -28.69
C GLU A 95 0.67 -3.93 -28.33
N ASP A 96 1.58 -3.86 -29.31
CA ASP A 96 2.82 -3.09 -29.22
C ASP A 96 2.63 -1.72 -29.90
N ARG A 97 2.88 -0.63 -29.17
CA ARG A 97 2.77 0.76 -29.63
C ARG A 97 4.10 1.53 -29.56
N GLY A 98 5.23 0.85 -29.78
CA GLY A 98 6.55 1.47 -29.76
C GLY A 98 7.08 1.62 -28.34
N GLU A 99 7.01 2.81 -27.73
CA GLU A 99 7.46 3.05 -26.34
C GLU A 99 6.50 2.47 -25.29
N HIS A 100 5.26 2.19 -25.71
CA HIS A 100 4.19 1.67 -24.86
C HIS A 100 3.70 0.33 -25.37
N GLU A 101 3.05 -0.42 -24.49
CA GLU A 101 2.32 -1.64 -24.82
C GLU A 101 0.94 -1.62 -24.17
N VAL A 102 -0.05 -2.21 -24.84
CA VAL A 102 -1.34 -2.54 -24.21
C VAL A 102 -1.21 -3.97 -23.72
N TYR A 103 -1.33 -4.17 -22.41
CA TYR A 103 -1.22 -5.47 -21.75
C TYR A 103 -2.55 -5.83 -21.08
N GLN A 104 -2.90 -7.11 -21.13
CA GLN A 104 -4.01 -7.71 -20.38
C GLN A 104 -3.50 -8.15 -19.02
N ASP A 105 -4.09 -7.63 -17.94
CA ASP A 105 -3.81 -8.10 -16.59
C ASP A 105 -4.66 -9.29 -16.15
N ALA A 106 -4.40 -9.79 -14.95
CA ALA A 106 -5.16 -10.89 -14.33
C ALA A 106 -6.67 -10.62 -14.18
N ALA A 107 -7.11 -9.36 -14.21
CA ALA A 107 -8.53 -8.97 -14.21
C ALA A 107 -9.12 -8.85 -15.63
N GLY A 108 -8.32 -9.12 -16.67
CA GLY A 108 -8.73 -9.05 -18.08
C GLY A 108 -8.78 -7.63 -18.64
N ARG A 109 -8.25 -6.63 -17.94
CA ARG A 109 -8.27 -5.23 -18.38
C ARG A 109 -7.14 -4.98 -19.37
N GLY A 110 -7.40 -4.22 -20.43
CA GLY A 110 -6.36 -3.68 -21.32
C GLY A 110 -5.76 -2.41 -20.75
N VAL A 111 -4.55 -2.49 -20.21
CA VAL A 111 -3.84 -1.37 -19.58
C VAL A 111 -2.71 -0.90 -20.49
N LEU A 112 -2.67 0.41 -20.78
CA LEU A 112 -1.55 1.04 -21.50
C LEU A 112 -0.42 1.31 -20.52
N VAL A 113 0.76 0.74 -20.77
CA VAL A 113 1.94 0.85 -19.91
C VAL A 113 3.17 1.17 -20.75
N PHE A 114 4.21 1.74 -20.12
CA PHE A 114 5.52 1.83 -20.75
C PHE A 114 6.14 0.43 -20.84
N LYS A 115 6.85 0.15 -21.94
CA LYS A 115 7.53 -1.15 -22.09
C LYS A 115 8.49 -1.42 -20.93
N GLY A 116 8.41 -2.62 -20.38
CA GLY A 116 9.23 -3.04 -19.23
C GLY A 116 8.86 -2.37 -17.90
N ARG A 117 7.77 -1.58 -17.83
CA ARG A 117 7.33 -0.89 -16.61
C ARG A 117 5.82 -1.07 -16.38
N ARG A 118 5.45 -2.27 -15.92
CA ARG A 118 4.06 -2.68 -15.65
C ARG A 118 3.60 -2.37 -14.22
N SER A 119 4.53 -2.01 -13.33
CA SER A 119 4.24 -1.49 -11.99
C SER A 119 4.48 0.01 -11.96
N GLY A 120 3.47 0.75 -11.51
CA GLY A 120 3.62 2.14 -11.08
C GLY A 120 4.23 2.26 -9.69
#